data_AF-A0A7J4IBU6-F1
#
_entry.id   AF-A0A7J4IBU6-F1
#
_cell.length_a   1.000
_cell.length_b   1.000
_cell.length_c   1.000
_cell.angle_alpha   90.00
_cell.angle_beta   90.00
_cell.angle_gamma   90.00
#
_symmetry.space_group_name_H-M   'P 1'
#
loop_
_entity.id
_entity.type
_entity.pdbx_description
1 polymer ?
#
loop_
_entity_poly.entity_id
_entity_poly.type
_entity_poly.pdbx_seq_one_letter_code
_entity_poly.pdbx_strand_id
1 'polypeptide(L)' 'MEIIACPLCGSKNTHSMITTPARLPYFARGYTCDDCQFKGIPLIFSSEKIYKKFLHILKRT' A
#
# COMPACT_ATOMS: atom_id res chain seq x y z
N MET A 1 14.02 1.84 7.64
CA MET A 1 13.06 0.79 7.23
C MET A 1 11.92 1.45 6.51
N GLU A 2 11.62 1.01 5.30
CA GLU A 2 10.43 1.44 4.57
C GLU A 2 9.26 0.54 4.96
N ILE A 3 8.11 1.14 5.33
CA ILE A 3 6.89 0.41 5.68
C ILE A 3 5.92 0.60 4.53
N ILE A 4 5.58 -0.50 3.86
CA ILE A 4 4.56 -0.53 2.83
C ILE A 4 3.24 -0.91 3.51
N ALA A 5 2.20 -0.09 3.32
CA ALA A 5 0.89 -0.36 3.89
C ALA A 5 -0.24 0.01 2.94
N CYS A 6 -1.38 -0.65 3.13
CA CYS A 6 -2.61 -0.38 2.41
C CYS A 6 -3.14 1.02 2.75
N PRO A 7 -3.48 1.86 1.75
CA PRO A 7 -4.07 3.17 1.99
C PRO A 7 -5.47 3.11 2.61
N LEU A 8 -6.21 2.02 2.43
CA LEU A 8 -7.59 1.90 2.91
C LEU A 8 -7.68 1.37 4.34
N CYS A 9 -7.02 0.26 4.65
CA CYS A 9 -7.15 -0.38 5.97
C CYS A 9 -5.89 -0.23 6.84
N GLY A 10 -4.79 0.27 6.29
CA GLY A 10 -3.52 0.41 6.99
C GLY A 10 -2.76 -0.89 7.23
N SER A 11 -3.26 -2.01 6.71
CA SER A 11 -2.57 -3.30 6.79
C SER A 11 -1.23 -3.28 6.06
N LYS A 12 -0.24 -3.96 6.62
CA LYS A 12 1.05 -4.24 5.95
C LYS A 12 1.00 -5.51 5.11
N ASN A 13 -0.12 -6.23 5.16
CA ASN A 13 -0.33 -7.46 4.40
C ASN A 13 -0.69 -7.10 2.95
N THR A 14 0.34 -6.66 2.22
CA THR A 14 0.24 -6.26 0.82
C THR A 14 1.22 -7.07 -0.01
N HIS A 15 0.74 -7.71 -1.07
CA HIS A 15 1.59 -8.42 -2.01
C HIS A 15 1.70 -7.65 -3.33
N SER A 16 2.91 -7.62 -3.91
CA SER A 16 3.16 -6.99 -5.20
C SER A 16 2.51 -7.80 -6.31
N MET A 17 1.65 -7.17 -7.08
CA MET A 17 1.11 -7.73 -8.31
C MET A 17 1.90 -7.16 -9.49
N ILE A 18 2.58 -8.03 -10.23
CA ILE A 18 3.17 -7.64 -11.51
C ILE A 18 2.01 -7.53 -12.50
N THR A 19 1.42 -6.35 -12.60
CA THR A 19 0.55 -6.02 -13.73
C THR A 19 1.45 -5.77 -14.93
N THR A 20 1.71 -6.79 -15.74
CA THR A 20 2.36 -6.62 -17.05
C THR A 20 1.49 -5.71 -17.91
N PRO A 21 1.90 -4.47 -18.20
CA PRO A 21 1.20 -3.67 -19.19
C PRO A 21 1.80 -4.02 -20.55
N ALA A 22 1.00 -4.59 -21.45
CA ALA A 22 1.46 -4.90 -22.81
C ALA A 22 1.93 -3.66 -23.61
N ARG A 23 1.80 -2.42 -23.10
CA ARG A 23 2.00 -1.18 -23.88
C ARG A 23 2.49 0.09 -23.15
N LEU A 24 3.00 0.03 -21.91
CA LEU A 24 3.54 1.25 -21.24
C LEU A 24 4.91 0.98 -20.59
N PRO A 25 5.93 1.84 -20.81
CA PRO A 25 7.30 1.63 -20.34
C PRO A 25 7.47 1.84 -18.83
N TYR A 26 6.42 2.27 -18.14
CA TYR A 26 6.42 2.43 -16.69
C TYR A 26 5.78 1.19 -16.05
N PHE A 27 6.63 0.32 -15.49
CA PHE A 27 6.21 -0.77 -14.62
C PHE A 27 5.51 -0.19 -13.38
N ALA A 28 4.20 0.07 -13.48
CA ALA A 28 3.38 0.28 -12.31
C ALA A 28 3.30 -1.07 -11.57
N ARG A 29 4.15 -1.26 -10.56
CA ARG A 29 4.00 -2.36 -9.61
C ARG A 29 2.73 -2.08 -8.81
N GLY A 30 1.61 -2.65 -9.24
CA GLY A 30 0.40 -2.68 -8.45
C GLY A 30 0.63 -3.52 -7.19
N TYR A 31 -0.12 -3.24 -6.14
CA TYR A 31 -0.15 -4.05 -4.92
C TYR A 31 -1.60 -4.38 -4.60
N THR A 32 -1.78 -5.56 -4.05
CA THR A 32 -3.07 -5.98 -3.50
C THR A 32 -2.92 -6.13 -2.00
N CYS A 33 -3.88 -5.60 -1.23
CA CYS A 33 -3.99 -5.86 0.19
C CYS A 33 -4.83 -7.10 0.43
N ASP A 34 -4.32 -8.07 1.18
CA ASP A 34 -5.04 -9.32 1.44
C ASP A 34 -6.20 -9.13 2.44
N ASP A 35 -6.10 -8.15 3.32
CA ASP A 35 -7.08 -7.96 4.38
C ASP A 35 -8.35 -7.23 3.91
N CYS A 36 -8.23 -6.28 2.97
CA CYS A 36 -9.35 -5.51 2.44
C CYS A 36 -9.55 -5.64 0.92
N GLN A 37 -8.75 -6.49 0.27
CA GLN A 37 -8.76 -6.75 -1.18
C GLN A 37 -8.53 -5.50 -2.06
N PHE A 38 -8.01 -4.42 -1.48
CA PHE A 38 -7.66 -3.21 -2.22
C PHE A 38 -6.58 -3.50 -3.26
N LYS A 39 -6.79 -3.10 -4.51
CA LYS A 39 -5.83 -3.22 -5.61
C LYS A 39 -5.41 -1.83 -6.08
N GLY A 40 -4.13 -1.51 -5.99
CA GLY A 40 -3.64 -0.19 -6.39
C GLY A 40 -2.22 0.09 -5.94
N ILE A 41 -1.89 1.37 -5.78
CA ILE A 41 -0.57 1.80 -5.32
C ILE A 41 -0.58 1.81 -3.78
N PRO A 42 0.37 1.16 -3.10
CA PRO A 42 0.45 1.17 -1.65
C PRO A 42 1.05 2.49 -1.16
N LEU A 43 0.85 2.80 0.12
CA LEU A 43 1.56 3.90 0.76
C LEU A 43 2.89 3.41 1.31
N ILE A 44 3.96 4.14 1.02
CA ILE A 44 5.30 3.86 1.50
C ILE A 44 5.64 4.90 2.56
N PHE A 45 5.90 4.44 3.78
CA PHE A 45 6.28 5.28 4.91
C PHE A 45 7.76 5.12 5.20
N SER A 46 8.48 6.23 5.28
CA SER A 46 9.90 6.27 5.62
C SER A 46 10.20 6.10 7.12
N SER A 47 9.17 6.14 7.97
CA SER A 47 9.30 6.03 9.42
C SER A 47 8.05 5.42 10.07
N GLU A 48 8.27 4.61 11.11
CA GLU A 48 7.20 4.03 11.94
C GLU A 48 6.35 5.11 12.61
N LYS A 49 6.93 6.27 12.96
CA LYS A 49 6.20 7.39 13.55
C LYS A 49 5.11 7.93 12.61
N ILE A 50 5.43 8.03 11.32
CA ILE A 50 4.49 8.52 10.30
C ILE A 50 3.41 7.46 10.05
N TYR A 51 3.81 6.19 9.95
CA TYR A 51 2.86 5.07 9.82
C TYR A 51 1.87 5.00 10.99
N LYS A 52 2.33 5.16 12.24
CA LYS A 52 1.45 5.20 13.42
C LYS A 52 0.45 6.35 13.36
N LYS A 53 0.88 7.55 12.95
CA LYS A 53 -0.04 8.69 12.75
C LYS A 53 -1.12 8.36 11.72
N PHE A 54 -0.74 7.74 10.61
CA PHE A 54 -1.69 7.30 9.58
C PHE A 54 -2.72 6.30 10.13
N LEU A 55 -2.28 5.28 10.89
CA LEU A 55 -3.21 4.33 11.53
C LEU A 55 -4.18 5.01 12.51
N HIS A 56 -3.72 6.01 13.25
CA HIS A 56 -4.58 6.78 14.16
C HIS A 56 -5.65 7.59 13.41
N ILE A 57 -5.33 8.12 12.22
CA ILE A 57 -6.28 8.84 11.37
C ILE A 57 -7.31 7.85 10.83
N LEU A 58 -6.87 6.71 10.29
CA LEU A 58 -7.78 5.69 9.74
C LEU A 58 -8.83 5.22 10.75
N LYS A 59 -8.45 4.92 12.00
CA LYS A 59 -9.39 4.48 13.04
C LYS A 59 -10.41 5.54 13.49
N ARG A 60 -10.20 6.80 13.13
CA ARG A 60 -11.12 7.91 13.43
C ARG A 60 -12.12 8.20 12.31
N THR A 61 -12.00 7.50 11.18
CA THR A 61 -12.87 7.63 10.00
C THR A 61 -13.79 6.42 9.92
#